data_AF-A0A7J7VCB9-F1
#
_entry.id   AF-A0A7J7VCB9-F1
#
_cell.length_a   1.000
_cell.length_b   1.000
_cell.length_c   1.000
_cell.angle_alpha   90.00
_cell.angle_beta   90.00
_cell.angle_gamma   90.00
#
_symmetry.space_group_name_H-M   'P 1'
#
loop_
_entity.id
_entity.type
_entity.pdbx_description
1 polymer ?
#
loop_
_entity_poly.entity_id
_entity_poly.type
_entity_poly.pdbx_seq_one_letter_code
_entity_poly.pdbx_strand_id
1 'polypeptide(L)'
;MEGLTPRGPELGPAGLSAPPQDCSIQEKIDLEIRMRQGIWKLLSLSTQKDQILLAVKNLMVCNARIMAYTSELQKLEEKIANQSGRCDVNFESKERTACKGKLAISDIRIPLMWKDSDHFSNKEQSQRYAIFCLFKLGAEVFDTDMIIVDKTITDICFENVTIL
;
A
#
# COMPACT_ATOMS: atom_id res chain seq x y z
N MET A 1 -37.62 -46.95 -37.56
CA MET A 1 -38.06 -46.35 -36.29
C MET A 1 -37.62 -47.33 -35.21
N GLU A 2 -36.70 -47.05 -34.30
CA GLU A 2 -36.17 -45.78 -33.80
C GLU A 2 -34.67 -45.96 -33.44
N GLY A 3 -33.92 -44.86 -33.46
CA GLY A 3 -32.48 -44.84 -33.25
C GLY A 3 -32.04 -44.35 -31.87
N LEU A 4 -30.73 -44.54 -31.64
CA LEU A 4 -29.77 -43.87 -30.76
C LEU A 4 -30.19 -43.39 -29.34
N THR A 5 -29.36 -43.75 -28.34
CA THR A 5 -28.29 -42.84 -27.86
C THR A 5 -27.35 -43.53 -26.84
N PRO A 6 -26.02 -43.35 -26.92
CA PRO A 6 -25.09 -43.72 -25.86
C PRO A 6 -24.96 -42.60 -24.81
N ARG A 7 -24.88 -43.01 -23.54
CA ARG A 7 -24.72 -42.17 -22.36
C ARG A 7 -23.39 -41.40 -22.43
N GLY A 8 -23.47 -40.07 -22.50
CA GLY A 8 -22.29 -39.18 -22.53
C GLY A 8 -21.54 -39.15 -21.19
N PRO A 9 -20.26 -38.70 -21.19
CA PRO A 9 -19.50 -38.53 -19.96
C PRO A 9 -19.91 -37.26 -19.22
N GLU A 10 -20.12 -37.38 -17.92
CA GLU A 10 -20.47 -36.27 -17.03
C GLU A 10 -19.34 -35.23 -17.01
N LEU A 11 -19.68 -33.98 -17.39
CA LEU A 11 -18.84 -32.83 -17.13
C LEU A 11 -18.82 -32.57 -15.63
N GLY A 12 -17.69 -32.87 -14.98
CA GLY A 12 -17.39 -32.37 -13.65
C GLY A 12 -17.42 -30.84 -13.61
N PRO A 13 -17.73 -30.23 -12.46
CA PRO A 13 -17.83 -28.78 -12.35
C PRO A 13 -16.48 -28.16 -12.66
N ALA A 14 -16.49 -27.26 -13.64
CA ALA A 14 -15.36 -26.41 -14.00
C ALA A 14 -14.78 -25.77 -12.73
N GLY A 15 -13.51 -26.07 -12.45
CA GLY A 15 -12.76 -25.39 -11.42
C GLY A 15 -12.81 -23.90 -11.70
N LEU A 16 -13.40 -23.13 -10.78
CA LEU A 16 -13.31 -21.67 -10.79
C LEU A 16 -11.82 -21.31 -10.77
N SER A 17 -11.29 -20.92 -11.93
CA SER A 17 -10.03 -20.20 -12.00
C SER A 17 -10.17 -18.96 -11.11
N ALA A 18 -9.30 -18.83 -10.11
CA ALA A 18 -9.17 -17.58 -9.37
C ALA A 18 -9.15 -16.41 -10.37
N PRO A 19 -9.86 -15.29 -10.09
CA PRO A 19 -9.87 -14.16 -11.00
C PRO A 19 -8.43 -13.76 -11.33
N PRO A 20 -8.13 -13.35 -12.58
CA PRO A 20 -6.81 -12.88 -12.93
C PRO A 20 -6.41 -11.80 -11.94
N GLN A 21 -5.20 -11.91 -11.39
CA GLN A 21 -4.73 -11.01 -10.32
C GLN A 21 -4.87 -9.54 -10.73
N ASP A 22 -4.79 -9.24 -12.03
CA ASP A 22 -5.05 -7.93 -12.64
C ASP A 22 -6.44 -7.36 -12.30
N CYS A 23 -7.52 -8.14 -12.44
CA CYS A 23 -8.87 -7.69 -12.09
C CYS A 23 -8.96 -7.35 -10.61
N SER A 24 -8.30 -8.13 -9.74
CA SER A 24 -8.31 -7.87 -8.30
C SER A 24 -7.53 -6.61 -7.90
N ILE A 25 -6.46 -6.27 -8.64
CA ILE A 25 -5.66 -5.05 -8.38
C ILE A 25 -6.40 -3.83 -8.92
N GLN A 26 -7.03 -3.91 -10.09
CA GLN A 26 -7.83 -2.82 -10.64
C GLN A 26 -8.99 -2.44 -9.71
N GLU A 27 -9.70 -3.41 -9.14
CA GLU A 27 -10.76 -3.17 -8.16
C GLU A 27 -10.24 -2.44 -6.90
N LYS A 28 -9.03 -2.78 -6.43
CA LYS A 28 -8.37 -2.08 -5.32
C LYS A 28 -8.02 -0.63 -5.69
N ILE A 29 -7.55 -0.39 -6.91
CA ILE A 29 -7.29 0.97 -7.41
C ILE A 29 -8.60 1.79 -7.41
N ASP A 30 -9.67 1.23 -7.97
CA ASP A 30 -10.96 1.92 -8.05
C ASP A 30 -11.57 2.21 -6.67
N LEU A 31 -11.39 1.29 -5.73
CA LEU A 31 -11.75 1.50 -4.33
C LEU A 31 -10.97 2.67 -3.74
N GLU A 32 -9.65 2.69 -3.87
CA GLU A 32 -8.83 3.78 -3.33
C GLU A 32 -9.15 5.13 -4.01
N ILE A 33 -9.44 5.16 -5.31
CA ILE A 33 -9.87 6.39 -6.01
C ILE A 33 -11.17 6.92 -5.40
N ARG A 34 -12.15 6.05 -5.11
CA ARG A 34 -13.39 6.46 -4.43
C ARG A 34 -13.13 6.92 -2.99
N MET A 35 -12.26 6.24 -2.25
CA MET A 35 -11.85 6.65 -0.91
C MET A 35 -11.23 8.06 -0.94
N ARG A 36 -10.32 8.32 -1.87
CA ARG A 36 -9.70 9.63 -2.09
C ARG A 36 -10.74 10.72 -2.34
N GLN A 37 -11.74 10.46 -3.19
CA GLN A 37 -12.83 11.40 -3.46
C GLN A 37 -13.66 11.69 -2.19
N GLY A 38 -13.96 10.64 -1.41
CA GLY A 38 -14.64 10.78 -0.11
C GLY A 38 -13.84 11.63 0.87
N ILE A 39 -12.52 11.42 0.94
CA ILE A 39 -11.62 12.19 1.81
C ILE A 39 -11.56 13.66 1.37
N TRP A 40 -11.52 13.95 0.06
CA TRP A 40 -11.57 15.33 -0.44
C TRP A 40 -12.87 16.04 -0.04
N LYS A 41 -14.00 15.35 -0.09
CA LYS A 41 -15.29 15.89 0.37
C LYS A 41 -15.32 16.10 1.88
N LEU A 42 -14.68 15.20 2.65
CA LEU A 42 -14.53 15.40 4.09
C LEU A 42 -13.68 16.62 4.41
N LEU A 43 -12.55 16.79 3.71
CA LEU A 43 -11.66 17.94 3.86
C LEU A 43 -12.36 19.26 3.56
N SER A 44 -13.20 19.32 2.52
CA SER A 44 -13.92 20.56 2.18
C SER A 44 -14.96 20.99 3.21
N LEU A 45 -15.42 20.05 4.06
CA LEU A 45 -16.40 20.31 5.12
C LEU A 45 -15.77 20.39 6.51
N SER A 46 -14.48 20.09 6.64
CA SER A 46 -13.79 20.02 7.93
C SER A 46 -13.39 21.40 8.43
N THR A 47 -13.71 21.69 9.70
CA THR A 47 -13.37 22.98 10.36
C THR A 47 -12.41 22.80 11.53
N GLN A 48 -12.35 21.60 12.11
CA GLN A 48 -11.48 21.28 13.24
C GLN A 48 -10.10 20.82 12.77
N LYS A 49 -9.04 21.33 13.39
CA LYS A 49 -7.65 21.03 13.00
C LYS A 49 -7.34 19.53 13.02
N ASP A 50 -7.76 18.81 14.06
CA ASP A 50 -7.45 17.38 14.21
C ASP A 50 -8.15 16.54 13.13
N GLN A 51 -9.39 16.90 12.77
CA GLN A 51 -10.13 16.26 11.69
C GLN A 51 -9.45 16.51 10.33
N ILE A 52 -9.00 17.73 10.09
CA ILE A 52 -8.26 18.09 8.88
C ILE A 52 -6.96 17.26 8.80
N LEU A 53 -6.18 17.21 9.89
CA LEU A 53 -4.92 16.45 9.93
C LEU A 53 -5.16 14.97 9.63
N LEU A 54 -6.12 14.34 10.31
CA LEU A 54 -6.46 12.94 10.08
C LEU A 54 -6.91 12.67 8.65
N ALA A 55 -7.76 13.54 8.09
CA ALA A 55 -8.20 13.43 6.70
C ALA A 55 -7.03 13.61 5.71
N VAL A 56 -6.10 14.54 5.97
CA VAL A 56 -4.89 14.71 5.15
C VAL A 56 -3.99 13.47 5.23
N LYS A 57 -3.79 12.88 6.42
CA LYS A 57 -3.05 11.61 6.55
C LYS A 57 -3.72 10.52 5.71
N ASN A 58 -5.03 10.33 5.85
CA ASN A 58 -5.77 9.33 5.08
C ASN A 58 -5.64 9.56 3.58
N LEU A 59 -5.66 10.82 3.13
CA LEU A 59 -5.43 11.18 1.74
C LEU A 59 -4.03 10.76 1.25
N MET A 60 -3.00 11.00 2.05
CA MET A 60 -1.62 10.62 1.73
C MET A 60 -1.44 9.09 1.67
N VAL A 61 -2.01 8.36 2.63
CA VAL A 61 -2.00 6.89 2.65
C VAL A 61 -2.72 6.34 1.42
N CYS A 62 -3.90 6.87 1.11
CA CYS A 62 -4.69 6.48 -0.05
C CYS A 62 -3.94 6.72 -1.37
N ASN A 63 -3.31 7.89 -1.53
CA ASN A 63 -2.47 8.19 -2.69
C ASN A 63 -1.30 7.21 -2.83
N ALA A 64 -0.63 6.87 -1.72
CA ALA A 64 0.45 5.90 -1.73
C ALA A 64 -0.02 4.50 -2.15
N ARG A 65 -1.22 4.07 -1.70
CA ARG A 65 -1.84 2.81 -2.13
C ARG A 65 -2.16 2.78 -3.61
N ILE A 66 -2.76 3.84 -4.15
CA ILE A 66 -3.02 3.96 -5.60
C ILE A 66 -1.70 3.80 -6.37
N MET A 67 -0.65 4.53 -5.97
CA MET A 67 0.66 4.43 -6.62
C MET A 67 1.28 3.02 -6.51
N ALA A 68 1.12 2.35 -5.36
CA ALA A 68 1.63 1.00 -5.17
C ALA A 68 0.90 -0.01 -6.07
N TYR A 69 -0.43 0.01 -6.08
CA TYR A 69 -1.24 -0.88 -6.92
C TYR A 69 -1.02 -0.63 -8.40
N THR A 70 -1.01 0.62 -8.86
CA THR A 70 -0.76 0.95 -10.27
C THR A 70 0.64 0.49 -10.70
N SER A 71 1.65 0.67 -9.84
CA SER A 71 3.02 0.21 -10.14
C SER A 71 3.11 -1.32 -10.24
N GLU A 72 2.39 -2.07 -9.39
CA GLU A 72 2.36 -3.54 -9.48
C GLU A 72 1.57 -4.05 -10.68
N LEU A 73 0.46 -3.38 -11.03
CA LEU A 73 -0.31 -3.69 -12.23
C LEU A 73 0.55 -3.54 -13.50
N GLN A 74 1.27 -2.41 -13.62
CA GLN A 74 2.19 -2.18 -14.74
C GLN A 74 3.28 -3.26 -14.85
N LYS A 75 3.85 -3.69 -13.72
CA LYS A 75 4.85 -4.79 -13.73
C LYS A 75 4.25 -6.12 -14.20
N LEU A 76 2.98 -6.38 -13.92
CA LEU A 76 2.31 -7.61 -14.34
C LEU A 76 2.00 -7.57 -15.84
N GLU A 77 1.51 -6.44 -16.34
CA GLU A 77 1.30 -6.18 -17.77
C GLU A 77 2.61 -6.33 -18.57
N GLU A 78 3.72 -5.75 -18.09
CA GLU A 78 5.05 -5.89 -18.72
C GLU A 78 5.53 -7.34 -18.78
N LYS A 79 5.29 -8.14 -17.73
CA LYS A 79 5.66 -9.57 -17.73
C LYS A 79 4.89 -10.35 -18.79
N ILE A 80 3.59 -10.08 -18.93
CA ILE A 80 2.74 -10.74 -19.93
C ILE A 80 3.20 -10.36 -21.34
N ALA A 81 3.49 -9.07 -21.58
CA ALA A 81 4.00 -8.60 -22.87
C ALA A 81 5.36 -9.24 -23.24
N ASN A 82 6.27 -9.38 -22.26
CA ASN A 82 7.59 -9.95 -22.47
C ASN A 82 7.58 -11.48 -22.66
N GLN A 83 6.60 -12.20 -22.09
CA GLN A 83 6.42 -13.64 -22.30
C GLN A 83 5.92 -13.97 -23.72
N SER A 84 5.23 -13.05 -24.39
CA SER A 84 4.77 -13.25 -25.77
C SER A 84 5.89 -13.16 -26.82
N GLY A 85 7.13 -12.80 -26.44
CA GLY A 85 8.22 -12.50 -27.37
C GLY A 85 9.47 -13.38 -27.29
N ARG A 86 9.54 -14.38 -26.40
CA ARG A 86 10.79 -15.12 -26.15
C ARG A 86 10.55 -16.63 -26.01
N CYS A 87 10.98 -17.40 -27.01
CA CYS A 87 11.14 -18.85 -26.88
C CYS A 87 12.19 -19.14 -25.81
N ASP A 88 11.80 -19.83 -24.74
CA ASP A 88 12.68 -20.21 -23.64
C ASP A 88 13.74 -21.22 -24.10
N VAL A 89 15.00 -20.79 -24.13
CA VAL A 89 16.14 -21.70 -24.08
C VAL A 89 16.33 -22.04 -22.61
N ASN A 90 15.87 -23.24 -22.26
CA ASN A 90 15.85 -23.80 -20.92
C ASN A 90 17.25 -23.78 -20.29
N PHE A 91 17.58 -22.76 -19.51
CA PHE A 91 18.74 -22.75 -18.63
C PHE A 91 18.27 -23.28 -17.28
N GLU A 92 18.53 -24.56 -17.00
CA GLU A 92 18.37 -25.16 -15.67
C GLU A 92 19.40 -24.54 -14.70
N SER A 93 19.23 -23.27 -14.36
CA SER A 93 19.73 -22.79 -13.09
C SER A 93 18.85 -23.43 -12.03
N LYS A 94 19.41 -24.26 -11.13
CA LYS A 94 18.72 -24.76 -9.94
C LYS A 94 18.11 -23.56 -9.21
N GLU A 95 16.85 -23.27 -9.50
CA GLU A 95 16.12 -22.13 -8.99
C GLU A 95 15.97 -22.33 -7.48
N ARG A 96 16.79 -21.61 -6.70
CA ARG A 96 16.68 -21.64 -5.25
C ARG A 96 15.27 -21.17 -4.90
N THR A 97 14.47 -22.06 -4.33
CA THR A 97 13.12 -21.73 -3.89
C THR A 97 13.20 -20.63 -2.83
N ALA A 98 12.53 -19.50 -3.07
CA ALA A 98 12.47 -18.42 -2.10
C ALA A 98 11.83 -18.91 -0.80
N CYS A 99 12.45 -18.56 0.34
CA CYS A 99 11.89 -18.89 1.65
C CYS A 99 10.77 -17.90 2.00
N LYS A 100 9.69 -18.42 2.59
CA LYS A 100 8.63 -17.57 3.17
C LYS A 100 9.06 -17.12 4.56
N GLY A 101 8.89 -15.85 4.87
CA GLY A 101 9.17 -15.26 6.17
C GLY A 101 8.17 -14.15 6.48
N LYS A 102 8.05 -13.81 7.76
CA LYS A 102 7.34 -12.62 8.23
C LYS A 102 8.37 -11.57 8.65
N LEU A 103 8.09 -10.31 8.37
CA LEU A 103 8.95 -9.20 8.75
C LEU A 103 8.21 -8.36 9.81
N ALA A 104 8.84 -8.15 10.96
CA ALA A 104 8.34 -7.23 11.97
C ALA A 104 9.25 -6.00 12.02
N ILE A 105 8.63 -4.82 11.98
CA ILE A 105 9.32 -3.53 12.13
C ILE A 105 8.82 -2.89 13.42
N SER A 106 9.73 -2.58 14.34
CA SER A 106 9.47 -1.93 15.62
C SER A 106 10.49 -0.82 15.89
N ASP A 107 10.22 -0.01 16.93
CA ASP A 107 11.17 0.95 17.52
C ASP A 107 11.75 1.95 16.50
N ILE A 108 10.90 2.45 15.60
CA ILE A 108 11.33 3.40 14.58
C ILE A 108 11.62 4.73 15.26
N ARG A 109 12.89 5.16 15.20
CA ARG A 109 13.35 6.42 15.75
C ARG A 109 13.96 7.32 14.68
N ILE A 110 13.50 8.57 14.61
CA ILE A 110 14.01 9.59 13.68
C ILE A 110 14.53 10.77 14.50
N PRO A 111 15.86 10.93 14.63
CA PRO A 111 16.45 12.09 15.29
C PRO A 111 16.12 13.38 14.55
N LEU A 112 15.80 14.42 15.31
CA LEU A 112 15.48 15.76 14.81
C LEU A 112 16.63 16.72 15.10
N MET A 113 17.04 17.44 14.05
CA MET A 113 18.03 18.50 14.14
C MET A 113 17.32 19.84 14.05
N TRP A 114 16.97 20.39 15.21
CA TRP A 114 16.44 21.76 15.30
C TRP A 114 17.58 22.75 15.14
N LYS A 115 17.29 23.91 14.53
CA LYS A 115 18.21 25.04 14.59
C LYS A 115 18.21 25.60 16.01
N ASP A 116 19.36 26.06 16.49
CA ASP A 116 19.49 26.67 17.82
C ASP A 116 18.54 27.85 18.00
N SER A 117 18.30 28.64 16.93
CA SER A 117 17.32 29.73 16.93
C SER A 117 15.89 29.25 17.20
N ASP A 118 15.55 28.04 16.77
CA ASP A 118 14.20 27.52 16.83
C ASP A 118 14.01 26.74 18.13
N HIS A 119 15.03 25.98 18.57
CA HIS A 119 15.05 25.23 19.82
C HIS A 119 15.12 26.13 21.07
N PHE A 120 15.99 27.15 21.06
CA PHE A 120 16.26 28.00 22.22
C PHE A 120 15.50 29.34 22.21
N SER A 121 14.84 29.74 21.12
CA SER A 121 14.02 30.97 21.17
C SER A 121 12.70 30.74 21.89
N ASN A 122 12.35 31.65 22.80
CA ASN A 122 11.13 31.57 23.61
C ASN A 122 9.95 32.33 22.97
N LYS A 123 9.92 32.42 21.64
CA LYS A 123 8.78 33.05 20.95
C LYS A 123 7.52 32.21 21.19
N GLU A 124 6.46 32.88 21.62
CA GLU A 124 5.24 32.31 22.20
C GLU A 124 4.42 31.38 21.28
N GLN A 125 4.83 31.19 20.02
CA GLN A 125 4.23 30.22 19.11
C GLN A 125 5.32 29.32 18.52
N SER A 126 5.62 28.24 19.24
CA SER A 126 6.44 27.16 18.69
C SER A 126 5.62 26.43 17.63
N GLN A 127 6.14 26.36 16.40
CA GLN A 127 5.46 25.67 15.33
C GLN A 127 5.36 24.17 15.67
N ARG A 128 4.16 23.62 15.47
CA ARG A 128 3.89 22.20 15.66
C ARG A 128 3.76 21.51 14.31
N TYR A 129 4.30 20.30 14.22
CA TYR A 129 4.34 19.48 13.02
C TYR A 129 3.61 18.17 13.28
N ALA A 130 2.74 17.78 12.36
CA ALA A 130 2.10 16.47 12.38
C ALA A 130 2.94 15.50 11.54
N ILE A 131 3.36 14.38 12.11
CA ILE A 131 4.28 13.44 11.47
C ILE A 131 3.74 12.01 11.60
N PHE A 132 3.86 11.24 10.52
CA PHE A 132 3.59 9.81 10.45
C PHE A 132 4.51 9.20 9.39
N CYS A 133 4.70 7.88 9.44
CA CYS A 133 5.51 7.16 8.46
C CYS A 133 4.64 6.25 7.59
N LEU A 134 5.12 5.99 6.36
CA LEU A 134 4.55 5.04 5.41
C LEU A 134 5.58 3.97 5.09
N PHE A 135 5.17 2.71 5.10
CA PHE A 135 5.97 1.56 4.66
C PHE A 135 5.31 0.94 3.44
N LYS A 136 6.08 0.70 2.39
CA LYS A 136 5.61 0.03 1.18
C LYS A 136 6.37 -1.29 1.01
N LEU A 137 5.64 -2.40 0.93
CA LEU A 137 6.17 -3.71 0.58
C LEU A 137 5.38 -4.25 -0.62
N GLY A 138 5.99 -4.18 -1.82
CA GLY A 138 5.29 -4.52 -3.06
C GLY A 138 4.05 -3.64 -3.26
N ALA A 139 2.88 -4.29 -3.34
CA ALA A 139 1.59 -3.63 -3.48
C ALA A 139 1.02 -3.10 -2.15
N GLU A 140 1.54 -3.57 -1.02
CA GLU A 140 0.98 -3.29 0.30
C GLU A 140 1.59 -2.02 0.90
N VAL A 141 0.74 -1.20 1.53
CA VAL A 141 1.13 0.07 2.16
C VAL A 141 0.57 0.14 3.58
N PHE A 142 1.47 0.37 4.52
CA PHE A 142 1.24 0.45 5.95
C PHE A 142 1.62 1.85 6.45
N ASP A 143 0.99 2.28 7.53
CA ASP A 143 1.23 3.59 8.13
C ASP A 143 1.33 3.51 9.66
N THR A 144 2.08 4.44 10.25
CA THR A 144 2.11 4.62 11.71
C THR A 144 1.01 5.57 12.17
N ASP A 145 0.73 5.60 13.46
CA ASP A 145 -0.04 6.68 14.05
C ASP A 145 0.61 8.05 13.82
N MET A 146 -0.23 9.08 13.82
CA MET A 146 0.22 10.46 13.66
C MET A 146 0.60 11.01 15.02
N ILE A 147 1.77 11.61 15.10
CA ILE A 147 2.24 12.31 16.30
C ILE A 147 2.38 13.80 16.02
N ILE A 148 2.16 14.61 17.05
CA ILE A 148 2.39 16.06 17.00
C ILE A 148 3.73 16.35 17.66
N VAL A 149 4.58 17.04 16.94
CA VAL A 149 5.96 17.32 17.31
C VAL A 149 6.17 18.81 17.39
N ASP A 150 6.87 19.27 18.42
CA ASP A 150 7.37 20.63 18.52
C ASP A 150 8.88 20.64 18.78
N LYS A 151 9.44 21.85 18.88
CA LYS A 151 10.86 22.08 19.09
C LYS A 151 11.46 21.39 20.33
N THR A 152 10.65 20.95 21.29
CA THR A 152 11.14 20.30 22.51
C THR A 152 11.49 18.82 22.30
N ILE A 153 11.04 18.24 21.19
CA ILE A 153 11.24 16.83 20.87
C ILE A 153 12.52 16.67 20.05
N THR A 154 13.53 15.97 20.57
CA THR A 154 14.77 15.69 19.84
C THR A 154 14.69 14.46 18.95
N ASP A 155 13.73 13.58 19.19
CA ASP A 155 13.58 12.32 18.49
C ASP A 155 12.12 11.95 18.34
N ILE A 156 11.73 11.55 17.13
CA ILE A 156 10.44 10.94 16.86
C ILE A 156 10.56 9.46 17.12
N CYS A 157 9.68 8.90 17.94
CA CYS A 157 9.60 7.48 18.21
C CYS A 157 8.20 6.96 17.86
N PHE A 158 8.13 5.91 17.06
CA PHE A 158 6.88 5.16 16.82
C PHE A 158 6.96 3.83 17.57
N GLU A 159 6.09 3.65 18.56
CA GLU A 159 6.04 2.44 19.41
C GLU A 159 5.33 1.26 18.74
N ASN A 160 4.58 1.52 17.66
CA ASN A 160 3.79 0.50 16.99
C ASN A 160 4.68 -0.51 16.26
N VAL A 161 4.33 -1.79 16.38
CA VAL A 161 4.94 -2.87 15.62
C VAL A 161 4.14 -3.10 14.34
N THR A 162 4.79 -2.99 13.18
CA THR A 162 4.21 -3.33 11.88
C THR A 162 4.68 -4.73 11.48
N ILE A 163 3.74 -5.67 11.30
CA ILE A 163 4.04 -7.04 10.85
C ILE A 163 3.61 -7.17 9.38
N LEU A 164 4.53 -7.64 8.55
CA LEU A 164 4.47 -7.79 7.09
C LEU A 164 4.65 -9.27 6.70
#